data_AF-A0A7L2BYU2-F1
#
_entry.id   AF-A0A7L2BYU2-F1
#
_cell.length_a   1.000
_cell.length_b   1.000
_cell.length_c   1.000
_cell.angle_alpha   90.00
_cell.angle_beta   90.00
_cell.angle_gamma   90.00
#
_symmetry.space_group_name_H-M   'P 1'
#
loop_
_entity.id
_entity.type
_entity.pdbx_description
1 polymer ?
#
loop_
_entity_poly.entity_id
_entity_poly.type
_entity_poly.pdbx_seq_one_letter_code
_entity_poly.pdbx_strand_id
1 'polypeptide(L)'
;KPETAAVLKRTVEALMERGAIVRKLENLGERSLPYKMSKHRERHKRGGYFLIDLEASPAIVSPMMEHLGRDIDIIRRAFVKHPVPRAEQCSGITPASPETKLSASKN
;
A
#
# COMPACT_ATOMS: atom_id res chain seq x y z
N LYS A 1 -1.90 -17.64 -17.57
CA LYS A 1 -1.98 -18.15 -16.18
C LYS A 1 -3.43 -18.00 -15.69
N PRO A 2 -4.27 -19.04 -15.87
CA PRO A 2 -5.70 -18.95 -15.59
C PRO A 2 -6.00 -18.78 -14.09
N GLU A 3 -5.20 -19.42 -13.23
CA GLU A 3 -5.35 -19.36 -11.78
C GLU A 3 -5.23 -17.93 -11.25
N THR A 4 -4.17 -17.20 -11.62
CA THR A 4 -3.96 -15.81 -11.19
C THR A 4 -5.10 -14.89 -11.64
N ALA A 5 -5.63 -15.09 -12.85
CA ALA A 5 -6.76 -14.31 -13.34
C ALA A 5 -8.03 -14.57 -12.50
N ALA A 6 -8.26 -15.83 -12.08
CA ALA A 6 -9.36 -16.17 -11.20
C ALA A 6 -9.22 -15.54 -9.80
N VAL A 7 -8.01 -15.50 -9.23
CA VAL A 7 -7.74 -14.80 -7.95
C VAL A 7 -8.05 -13.31 -8.05
N LEU A 8 -7.57 -12.66 -9.12
CA LEU A 8 -7.81 -11.24 -9.32
C LEU A 8 -9.29 -10.94 -9.51
N LYS A 9 -9.98 -11.75 -10.32
CA LYS A 9 -11.41 -11.61 -10.57
C LYS A 9 -12.22 -11.67 -9.27
N ARG A 10 -12.06 -12.73 -8.47
CA ARG A 10 -12.80 -12.87 -7.20
C ARG A 10 -12.45 -11.78 -6.19
N THR A 11 -11.20 -11.30 -6.19
CA THR A 11 -10.75 -10.20 -5.33
C THR A 11 -11.44 -8.89 -5.69
N VAL A 12 -11.52 -8.58 -6.99
CA VAL A 12 -12.19 -7.38 -7.51
C VAL A 12 -13.70 -7.46 -7.28
N GLU A 13 -14.31 -8.61 -7.53
CA GLU A 13 -15.73 -8.85 -7.24
C GLU A 13 -16.04 -8.60 -5.75
N ALA A 14 -15.23 -9.15 -4.84
CA ALA A 14 -15.40 -8.92 -3.39
C ALA A 14 -15.22 -7.45 -2.98
N LEU A 15 -14.36 -6.68 -3.66
CA LEU A 15 -14.25 -5.23 -3.45
C LEU A 15 -15.53 -4.51 -3.88
N MET A 16 -16.02 -4.83 -5.09
CA MET A 16 -17.21 -4.20 -5.66
C MET A 16 -18.48 -4.51 -4.85
N GLU A 17 -18.65 -5.74 -4.36
CA GLU A 17 -19.75 -6.14 -3.48
C GLU A 17 -19.82 -5.31 -2.19
N ARG A 18 -18.69 -4.77 -1.72
CA ARG A 18 -18.59 -3.95 -0.51
C ARG A 18 -18.70 -2.45 -0.79
N GLY A 19 -19.08 -2.08 -2.01
CA GLY A 19 -19.24 -0.68 -2.41
C GLY A 19 -17.93 0.03 -2.75
N ALA A 20 -16.87 -0.70 -3.11
CA ALA A 20 -15.67 -0.11 -3.68
C ALA A 20 -15.80 0.12 -5.19
N ILE A 21 -15.31 1.26 -5.67
CA ILE A 21 -15.18 1.57 -7.09
C ILE A 21 -13.72 1.34 -7.47
N VAL A 22 -13.44 0.35 -8.32
CA VAL A 22 -12.08 0.06 -8.78
C VAL A 22 -11.71 0.98 -9.94
N ARG A 23 -10.64 1.77 -9.77
CA ARG A 23 -10.12 2.70 -10.78
C ARG A 23 -9.13 2.03 -11.72
N LYS A 24 -8.18 1.28 -11.15
CA LYS A 24 -7.05 0.72 -11.88
C LYS A 24 -6.56 -0.57 -11.24
N LEU A 25 -6.11 -1.49 -12.08
CA LEU A 25 -5.42 -2.71 -11.67
C LEU A 25 -4.06 -2.76 -12.39
N GLU A 26 -2.98 -2.77 -11.62
CA GLU A 26 -1.62 -2.86 -12.13
C GLU A 26 -0.96 -4.17 -11.73
N ASN A 27 -0.22 -4.76 -12.67
CA ASN A 27 0.59 -5.95 -12.44
C ASN A 27 2.08 -5.55 -12.41
N LEU A 28 2.72 -5.64 -11.25
CA LEU A 28 4.14 -5.33 -11.05
C LEU A 28 5.08 -6.52 -11.38
N GLY A 29 4.48 -7.64 -11.78
CA GLY A 29 5.15 -8.87 -12.17
C GLY A 29 5.35 -9.85 -11.02
N GLU A 30 5.79 -11.06 -11.38
CA GLU A 30 6.17 -12.10 -10.43
C GLU A 30 7.66 -11.98 -10.08
N ARG A 31 7.96 -11.77 -8.79
CA ARG A 31 9.33 -11.56 -8.32
C ARG A 31 9.67 -12.50 -7.17
N SER A 32 10.96 -12.66 -6.90
CA SER A 32 11.42 -13.28 -5.65
C SER A 32 11.03 -12.40 -4.47
N LEU A 33 10.46 -13.00 -3.44
CA LEU A 33 10.12 -12.27 -2.22
C LEU A 33 11.42 -11.83 -1.51
N PRO A 34 11.44 -10.67 -0.86
CA PRO A 34 12.61 -10.19 -0.13
C PRO A 34 13.01 -11.14 1.02
N TYR A 35 12.06 -11.89 1.55
CA TYR A 35 12.26 -12.94 2.55
C TYR A 35 11.21 -14.04 2.39
N LYS A 36 11.48 -15.22 2.97
CA LYS A 36 10.55 -16.36 2.95
C LYS A 36 9.29 -16.03 3.75
N MET A 37 8.12 -16.11 3.12
CA MET A 37 6.84 -15.89 3.79
C MET A 37 6.15 -17.24 4.02
N SER A 38 5.75 -17.51 5.27
CA SER A 38 4.96 -18.69 5.62
C SER A 38 3.50 -18.28 5.81
N LYS A 39 2.60 -18.83 5.00
CA LYS A 39 1.17 -18.52 5.05
C LYS A 39 0.37 -19.74 4.58
N HIS A 40 -0.82 -19.97 5.15
CA HIS A 40 -1.69 -21.10 4.78
C HIS A 40 -1.00 -22.48 4.76
N ARG A 41 -0.07 -22.72 5.71
CA ARG A 41 0.77 -23.94 5.81
C ARG A 41 1.76 -24.16 4.65
N GLU A 42 1.96 -23.16 3.79
CA GLU A 42 2.96 -23.18 2.73
C GLU A 42 4.06 -22.14 2.99
N ARG A 43 5.26 -22.38 2.45
CA ARG A 43 6.41 -21.48 2.57
C ARG A 43 6.81 -20.95 1.19
N HIS A 44 6.45 -19.70 0.91
CA HIS A 44 6.63 -19.06 -0.38
C HIS A 44 8.00 -18.36 -0.49
N LYS A 45 8.61 -18.47 -1.66
CA LYS A 45 9.86 -17.76 -2.04
C LYS A 45 9.66 -16.75 -3.19
N ARG A 46 8.57 -16.90 -3.94
CA ARG A 46 8.19 -16.04 -5.08
C ARG A 46 6.74 -15.63 -4.90
N GLY A 47 6.35 -14.51 -5.52
CA GLY A 47 4.98 -14.03 -5.50
C GLY A 47 4.71 -13.02 -6.61
N GLY A 48 3.45 -12.97 -7.05
CA GLY A 48 2.94 -11.93 -7.94
C GLY A 48 2.58 -10.68 -7.14
N TYR A 49 3.00 -9.51 -7.64
CA TYR A 49 2.69 -8.23 -7.04
C TYR A 49 1.64 -7.49 -7.86
N PHE A 50 0.54 -7.12 -7.22
CA PHE A 50 -0.57 -6.41 -7.85
C PHE A 50 -0.93 -5.18 -7.03
N LEU A 51 -1.22 -4.08 -7.73
CA LEU A 51 -1.78 -2.87 -7.14
C LEU A 51 -3.22 -2.71 -7.65
N ILE A 52 -4.12 -2.35 -6.74
CA ILE A 52 -5.51 -2.07 -7.05
C ILE A 52 -5.81 -0.68 -6.50
N ASP A 53 -5.98 0.28 -7.40
CA ASP A 53 -6.46 1.61 -7.04
C ASP A 53 -7.98 1.56 -6.96
N LEU A 54 -8.51 1.99 -5.81
CA LEU A 54 -9.94 1.97 -5.54
C LEU A 54 -10.37 3.19 -4.74
N GLU A 55 -11.61 3.58 -4.93
CA GLU A 55 -12.33 4.52 -4.07
C GLU A 55 -13.35 3.76 -3.24
N ALA A 56 -13.30 3.93 -1.93
CA ALA A 56 -14.25 3.29 -1.04
C ALA A 56 -14.33 4.00 0.32
N SER A 57 -15.42 3.72 1.04
CA SER A 57 -15.54 4.11 2.45
C SER A 57 -14.45 3.45 3.30
N PRO A 58 -13.81 4.15 4.25
CA PRO A 58 -12.84 3.55 5.17
C PRO A 58 -13.36 2.31 5.92
N ALA A 59 -14.69 2.21 6.08
CA ALA A 59 -15.36 1.08 6.72
C ALA A 59 -15.11 -0.25 5.99
N ILE A 60 -14.78 -0.26 4.69
CA ILE A 60 -14.54 -1.50 3.94
C ILE A 60 -13.19 -2.15 4.28
N VAL A 61 -12.25 -1.39 4.85
CA VAL A 61 -10.86 -1.85 5.01
C VAL A 61 -10.78 -3.05 5.96
N SER A 62 -11.46 -2.98 7.11
CA SER A 62 -11.46 -4.08 8.09
C SER A 62 -12.10 -5.37 7.53
N PRO A 63 -13.35 -5.37 7.03
CA PRO A 63 -13.96 -6.59 6.51
C PRO A 63 -13.24 -7.13 5.28
N MET A 64 -12.66 -6.26 4.44
CA MET A 64 -11.88 -6.72 3.29
C MET A 64 -10.54 -7.33 3.70
N MET A 65 -9.87 -6.75 4.71
CA MET A 65 -8.67 -7.35 5.31
C MET A 65 -8.98 -8.70 5.95
N GLU A 66 -10.17 -8.95 6.50
CA GLU A 66 -10.53 -10.28 6.99
C GLU A 66 -10.81 -11.26 5.84
N HIS A 67 -11.54 -10.82 4.81
CA HIS A 67 -11.87 -11.64 3.64
C HIS A 67 -10.61 -12.12 2.91
N LEU A 68 -9.73 -11.18 2.54
CA LEU A 68 -8.44 -11.48 1.89
C LEU A 68 -7.47 -12.26 2.78
N GLY A 69 -7.72 -12.33 4.09
CA GLY A 69 -6.90 -13.12 5.01
C GLY A 69 -7.24 -14.59 5.07
N ARG A 70 -8.44 -14.95 4.60
CA ARG A 70 -8.92 -16.32 4.47
C ARG A 70 -8.60 -16.90 3.09
N ASP A 71 -8.37 -16.06 2.10
CA ASP A 71 -7.99 -16.47 0.76
C ASP A 71 -6.59 -17.10 0.76
N ILE A 72 -6.52 -18.38 0.40
CA ILE A 72 -5.30 -19.19 0.42
C ILE A 72 -4.25 -18.74 -0.60
N ASP A 73 -4.67 -18.12 -1.70
CA ASP A 73 -3.74 -17.67 -2.77
C ASP A 73 -3.10 -16.32 -2.43
N ILE A 74 -3.56 -15.65 -1.36
CA ILE A 74 -3.08 -14.33 -0.95
C ILE A 74 -2.10 -14.46 0.22
N ILE A 75 -0.81 -14.37 -0.11
CA ILE A 75 0.28 -14.51 0.88
C ILE A 75 0.44 -13.27 1.78
N ARG A 76 0.13 -12.07 1.26
CA ARG A 76 0.22 -10.79 1.95
C ARG A 76 -0.72 -9.78 1.29
N ARG A 77 -1.33 -8.93 2.12
CA ARG A 77 -2.30 -7.90 1.72
C ARG A 77 -2.05 -6.64 2.54
N ALA A 78 -2.29 -5.48 1.94
CA ALA A 78 -2.20 -4.20 2.61
C ALA A 78 -3.13 -3.20 1.92
N PHE A 79 -3.80 -2.37 2.72
CA PHE A 79 -4.45 -1.15 2.26
C PHE A 79 -3.59 0.03 2.70
N VAL A 80 -3.24 0.88 1.74
CA VAL A 80 -2.48 2.11 1.98
C VAL A 80 -3.25 3.24 1.32
N LYS A 81 -3.28 4.42 1.95
CA LYS A 81 -3.87 5.61 1.33
C LYS A 81 -3.08 5.91 0.05
N HIS A 82 -3.78 6.05 -1.06
CA HIS A 82 -3.15 6.40 -2.33
C HIS A 82 -2.42 7.74 -2.17
N PRO A 83 -1.10 7.81 -2.45
CA PRO A 83 -0.33 9.02 -2.26
C PRO A 83 -0.81 10.06 -3.27
N VAL A 84 -1.52 11.08 -2.80
CA VAL A 84 -1.82 12.24 -3.63
C VAL A 84 -0.55 13.08 -3.66
N PRO A 85 0.08 13.31 -4.82
CA PRO A 85 1.28 14.13 -4.91
C PRO A 85 0.94 15.55 -4.46
N ARG A 86 1.30 15.89 -3.22
CA ARG A 86 1.38 17.28 -2.78
C ARG A 86 2.78 17.74 -3.13
N ALA A 87 2.89 18.39 -4.29
CA ALA A 87 4.11 19.10 -4.64
C ALA A 87 4.18 20.36 -3.77
N GLU A 88 4.55 20.20 -2.50
CA GLU A 88 4.98 21.33 -1.69
C GLU A 88 6.29 21.84 -2.31
N GLN A 89 6.33 23.15 -2.58
CA GLN A 89 7.48 23.75 -3.22
C GLN A 89 8.65 23.76 -2.23
N CYS A 90 9.61 22.86 -2.43
CA CYS A 90 10.81 22.81 -1.62
C CYS A 90 11.72 24.00 -1.99
N SER A 91 11.93 24.92 -1.05
CA SER A 91 12.84 26.07 -1.21
C SER A 91 14.33 25.69 -1.15
N GLY A 92 14.65 24.40 -1.00
CA GLY A 92 16.00 23.92 -0.75
C GLY A 92 16.44 24.13 0.70
N ILE A 93 17.72 23.84 0.97
CA ILE A 93 18.31 24.05 2.29
C ILE A 93 18.52 25.56 2.49
N THR A 94 17.70 26.18 3.34
CA THR A 94 17.95 27.56 3.79
C THR A 94 19.04 27.52 4.85
N PRO A 95 20.19 28.20 4.66
CA PRO A 95 21.23 28.24 5.67
C PRO A 95 20.70 28.93 6.93
N ALA A 96 20.83 28.28 8.09
CA ALA A 96 20.47 28.89 9.36
C ALA A 96 21.40 30.08 9.62
N SER A 97 20.85 31.28 9.75
CA SER A 97 21.63 32.43 10.23
C SER A 97 22.04 32.16 11.67
N PRO A 98 23.32 32.35 12.06
CA PRO A 98 23.66 32.38 13.47
C PRO A 98 22.83 33.48 14.14
N GLU A 99 22.10 33.15 15.20
CA GLU A 99 21.28 34.09 15.96
C GLU A 99 22.16 35.22 16.49
N THR A 100 22.27 36.30 15.72
CA THR A 100 22.93 37.54 16.16
C THR A 100 22.03 38.24 17.17
N LYS A 101 21.97 37.74 18.41
CA LYS A 101 21.85 38.49 19.68
C LYS A 101 22.10 37.57 20.90
N LEU A 102 23.24 36.88 20.93
CA LEU A 102 23.91 36.53 22.19
C LEU A 102 24.73 37.76 22.68
N SER A 103 24.11 38.94 22.77
CA SER A 103 24.78 40.09 23.37
C SER A 103 24.44 40.12 24.87
N ALA A 104 25.42 39.73 25.68
CA ALA A 104 25.43 39.99 27.10
C ALA A 104 25.29 41.51 27.35
N SER A 105 24.17 41.94 27.92
CA SER A 105 24.08 43.25 28.56
C SER A 105 24.19 43.02 30.06
N LYS A 106 25.43 43.09 30.56
CA LYS A 106 25.72 43.07 31.99
C LYS A 106 25.75 44.53 32.45
N ASN A 107 24.73 44.94 33.21
CA ASN A 107 24.79 46.13 34.07
C ASN A 107 25.02 45.66 35.50
#